data_AF-A0A920RVV5-F1
#
_entry.id   AF-A0A920RVV5-F1
#
_cell.length_a   1.000
_cell.length_b   1.000
_cell.length_c   1.000
_cell.angle_alpha   90.00
_cell.angle_beta   90.00
_cell.angle_gamma   90.00
#
_symmetry.space_group_name_H-M   'P 1'
#
loop_
_entity.id
_entity.type
_entity.pdbx_description
1 polymer ?
#
loop_
_entity_poly.entity_id
_entity_poly.type
_entity_poly.pdbx_seq_one_letter_code
_entity_poly.pdbx_strand_id
1 'polypeptide(L)'
;MKKVLRFEDEMVKHKILDSIGDLYLLGHNLVGSFEGYKSGHTVNNALLRELISRPETWEILSYDDPQSSPITYLDPIIDPSLGVISDPYSENNPYKL
;
A
#
# COMPACT_ATOMS: atom_id res chain seq x y z
N MET A 1 -15.42 19.03 -23.23
CA MET A 1 -15.83 17.92 -22.35
C MET A 1 -15.63 18.35 -20.91
N LYS A 2 -16.69 18.55 -20.14
CA LYS A 2 -16.59 18.77 -18.68
C LYS A 2 -16.40 17.38 -18.05
N LYS A 3 -15.24 17.10 -17.45
CA LYS A 3 -15.06 15.88 -16.64
C LYS A 3 -16.05 15.98 -15.48
N VAL A 4 -17.06 15.12 -15.47
CA VAL A 4 -17.98 15.01 -14.34
C VAL A 4 -17.17 14.40 -13.20
N LEU A 5 -17.14 15.07 -12.06
CA LEU A 5 -16.46 14.56 -10.88
C LEU A 5 -17.32 13.45 -10.26
N ARG A 6 -16.69 12.36 -9.83
CA ARG A 6 -17.26 11.29 -9.01
C ARG A 6 -17.52 11.78 -7.58
N PHE A 7 -16.70 12.72 -7.10
CA PHE A 7 -16.79 13.32 -5.77
C PHE A 7 -16.44 14.81 -5.83
N GLU A 8 -16.98 15.61 -4.91
CA GLU A 8 -16.68 17.06 -4.84
C GLU A 8 -15.19 17.34 -4.61
N ASP A 9 -14.50 16.46 -3.89
CA ASP A 9 -13.08 16.54 -3.51
C ASP A 9 -12.17 15.62 -4.35
N GLU A 10 -12.66 15.16 -5.52
CA GLU A 10 -11.97 14.17 -6.36
C GLU A 10 -10.51 14.55 -6.67
N MET A 11 -10.23 15.83 -6.92
CA MET A 11 -8.89 16.30 -7.26
C MET A 11 -7.87 16.05 -6.12
N VAL A 12 -8.28 16.25 -4.87
CA VAL A 12 -7.42 16.01 -3.69
C VAL A 12 -7.27 14.51 -3.46
N LYS A 13 -8.36 13.74 -3.59
CA LYS A 13 -8.31 12.27 -3.50
C LYS A 13 -7.38 11.65 -4.54
N HIS A 14 -7.33 12.20 -5.75
CA HIS A 14 -6.36 11.78 -6.76
C HIS A 14 -4.92 12.05 -6.34
N LYS A 15 -4.63 13.16 -5.65
CA LYS A 15 -3.29 13.44 -5.13
C LYS A 15 -2.87 12.51 -3.99
N ILE A 16 -3.83 12.10 -3.16
CA ILE A 16 -3.60 11.05 -2.15
C ILE A 16 -3.29 9.72 -2.88
N LEU A 17 -4.07 9.36 -3.89
CA LEU A 17 -3.86 8.15 -4.69
C LEU A 17 -2.49 8.15 -5.40
N ASP A 18 -2.12 9.27 -6.02
CA ASP A 18 -0.80 9.49 -6.62
C ASP A 18 0.32 9.25 -5.59
N SER A 19 0.15 9.79 -4.37
CA SER A 19 1.15 9.67 -3.31
C SER A 19 1.26 8.23 -2.79
N ILE A 20 0.16 7.49 -2.67
CA ILE A 20 0.20 6.06 -2.32
C ILE A 20 1.00 5.28 -3.37
N GLY A 21 0.74 5.55 -4.65
CA GLY A 21 1.48 4.92 -5.75
C GLY A 21 2.97 5.24 -5.73
N ASP A 22 3.32 6.52 -5.51
CA ASP A 22 4.72 6.94 -5.40
C ASP A 22 5.41 6.25 -4.22
N LEU A 23 4.79 6.23 -3.03
CA LEU A 23 5.36 5.61 -1.82
C LEU A 23 5.59 4.11 -1.97
N TYR A 24 4.73 3.43 -2.75
CA TYR A 24 4.86 2.00 -3.01
C TYR A 24 6.13 1.63 -3.83
N LEU A 25 6.80 2.62 -4.44
CA LEU A 25 8.09 2.41 -5.09
C LEU A 25 9.21 2.00 -4.11
N LEU A 26 8.98 2.09 -2.79
CA LEU A 26 9.84 1.48 -1.77
C LEU A 26 9.88 -0.06 -1.85
N GLY A 27 8.89 -0.70 -2.48
CA GLY A 27 8.79 -2.15 -2.60
C GLY A 27 8.15 -2.85 -1.38
N HIS A 28 7.79 -2.10 -0.35
CA HIS A 28 7.13 -2.61 0.86
C HIS A 28 5.96 -1.70 1.26
N ASN A 29 4.98 -2.27 1.96
CA ASN A 29 3.92 -1.48 2.59
C ASN A 29 4.49 -0.66 3.75
N LEU A 30 4.05 0.59 3.85
CA LEU A 30 4.52 1.51 4.88
C LEU A 30 3.63 1.43 6.11
N VAL A 31 4.23 1.15 7.27
CA VAL A 31 3.59 1.37 8.58
C VAL A 31 4.09 2.70 9.12
N GLY A 32 3.26 3.73 9.04
CA GLY A 32 3.63 5.09 9.46
C GLY A 32 2.63 6.16 9.02
N SER A 33 3.00 7.42 9.22
CA SER A 33 2.21 8.59 8.80
C SER A 33 2.90 9.34 7.66
N PHE A 34 2.16 9.62 6.60
CA PHE A 34 2.62 10.49 5.50
C PHE A 34 1.82 11.79 5.50
N GLU A 35 2.54 12.92 5.48
CA GLU A 35 1.96 14.24 5.37
C GLU A 35 2.58 14.99 4.19
N GLY A 36 1.75 15.42 3.25
CA GLY A 36 2.20 16.14 2.05
C GLY A 36 1.51 17.49 1.91
N TYR A 37 2.27 18.59 1.96
CA TYR A 37 1.76 19.92 1.65
C TYR A 37 2.08 20.32 0.22
N LYS A 38 1.05 20.42 -0.63
CA LYS A 38 1.19 20.70 -2.08
C LYS A 38 2.20 19.78 -2.76
N SER A 39 2.30 18.53 -2.28
CA SER A 39 3.27 17.56 -2.77
C SER A 39 2.92 17.07 -4.18
N GLY A 40 3.95 16.70 -4.93
CA GLY A 40 3.86 16.02 -6.21
C GLY A 40 4.97 14.97 -6.34
N HIS A 41 5.02 14.28 -7.48
CA HIS A 41 5.89 13.11 -7.67
C HIS A 41 7.37 13.36 -7.34
N THR A 42 7.91 14.53 -7.73
CA THR A 42 9.31 14.87 -7.44
C THR A 42 9.60 14.95 -5.94
N VAL A 43 8.69 15.53 -5.17
CA VAL A 43 8.84 15.68 -3.71
C VAL A 43 8.67 14.31 -3.03
N ASN A 44 7.67 13.53 -3.44
CA ASN A 44 7.47 12.17 -2.93
C ASN A 44 8.69 11.28 -3.19
N ASN A 45 9.26 11.31 -4.41
CA ASN A 45 10.44 10.53 -4.74
C ASN A 45 11.70 10.98 -3.97
N ALA A 46 11.86 12.29 -3.74
CA ALA A 46 12.95 12.81 -2.93
C ALA A 46 12.86 12.32 -1.47
N LEU A 47 11.64 12.32 -0.89
CA LEU A 47 11.38 11.74 0.43
C LEU A 47 11.79 10.27 0.49
N LEU A 48 11.43 9.47 -0.53
CA LEU A 48 11.81 8.06 -0.55
C LEU A 48 13.32 7.83 -0.62
N ARG A 49 14.03 8.63 -1.42
CA ARG A 49 15.50 8.55 -1.51
C ARG A 49 16.16 8.90 -0.17
N GLU A 50 15.63 9.89 0.54
CA GLU A 50 16.12 10.28 1.85
C GLU A 50 15.82 9.21 2.92
N LEU A 51 14.66 8.56 2.84
CA LEU A 51 14.34 7.44 3.73
C LEU A 51 15.30 6.26 3.50
N ILE A 52 15.58 5.93 2.24
CA ILE A 52 16.50 4.85 1.86
C ILE A 52 17.94 5.17 2.27
N SER A 53 18.37 6.43 2.17
CA SER A 53 19.73 6.83 2.57
C SER A 53 19.97 6.76 4.08
N ARG A 54 18.90 6.63 4.88
CA ARG A 54 18.90 6.68 6.35
C ARG A 54 18.31 5.40 6.97
N PRO A 55 19.01 4.26 6.86
CA PRO A 55 18.53 2.97 7.36
C PRO A 55 18.30 2.93 8.89
N GLU A 56 18.82 3.90 9.64
CA GLU A 56 18.57 4.04 11.08
C GLU A 56 17.16 4.56 11.41
N THR A 57 16.43 5.05 10.41
CA THR A 57 15.11 5.69 10.59
C THR A 57 13.93 4.77 10.30
N TRP A 58 14.20 3.54 9.85
CA TRP A 58 13.17 2.56 9.54
C TRP A 58 13.65 1.14 9.83
N GLU A 59 12.70 0.22 9.93
CA GLU A 59 12.96 -1.21 10.08
C GLU A 59 11.97 -2.01 9.21
N ILE A 60 12.38 -3.21 8.79
CA ILE A 60 11.48 -4.15 8.13
C ILE A 60 10.81 -4.99 9.20
N LEU A 61 9.48 -4.88 9.25
CA LEU A 61 8.63 -5.69 10.12
C LEU A 61 8.03 -6.85 9.33
N SER A 62 7.93 -8.01 9.96
CA SER A 62 7.23 -9.18 9.44
C SER A 62 6.35 -9.74 10.54
N TYR A 63 5.14 -10.15 10.19
CA TYR A 63 4.13 -10.65 11.12
C TYR A 63 3.69 -12.03 10.67
N ASP A 64 3.99 -13.05 11.46
CA ASP A 64 3.59 -14.44 11.17
C ASP A 64 2.08 -14.65 11.40
N ASP A 65 1.52 -13.93 12.38
CA ASP A 65 0.08 -13.87 12.64
C ASP A 65 -0.49 -12.57 12.06
N PRO A 66 -1.38 -12.63 11.04
CA PRO A 66 -1.99 -11.44 10.46
C PRO A 66 -2.82 -10.61 11.44
N GLN A 67 -3.30 -11.18 12.55
CA GLN A 67 -4.00 -10.43 13.60
C GLN A 67 -3.06 -9.54 14.42
N SER A 68 -1.75 -9.82 14.39
CA SER A 68 -0.73 -9.01 15.06
C SER A 68 -0.24 -7.81 14.24
N SER A 69 -0.58 -7.77 12.94
CA SER A 69 -0.22 -6.66 12.04
C SER A 69 -1.08 -5.42 12.33
N PRO A 70 -0.49 -4.21 12.34
CA PRO A 70 -1.25 -2.95 12.47
C PRO A 70 -2.07 -2.64 11.21
N ILE A 71 -1.80 -3.30 10.09
CA ILE A 71 -2.53 -3.15 8.83
C ILE A 71 -3.24 -4.48 8.52
N THR A 72 -4.56 -4.41 8.38
CA THR A 72 -5.38 -5.54 7.94
C THR A 72 -5.64 -5.43 6.44
N TYR A 73 -5.42 -6.52 5.71
CA TYR A 73 -5.75 -6.62 4.30
C TYR A 73 -7.11 -7.30 4.13
N LEU A 74 -7.78 -7.00 3.02
CA LEU A 74 -8.97 -7.74 2.62
C LEU A 74 -8.57 -9.18 2.29
N ASP A 75 -9.47 -10.11 2.58
CA ASP A 75 -9.31 -11.47 2.11
C ASP A 75 -9.17 -11.46 0.58
N PRO A 76 -8.26 -12.26 0.03
CA PRO A 76 -8.13 -12.40 -1.40
C PRO A 76 -9.48 -12.82 -1.97
N ILE A 77 -9.86 -12.19 -3.07
CA ILE A 77 -11.04 -12.61 -3.81
C ILE A 77 -10.72 -13.95 -4.44
N ILE A 78 -11.13 -15.02 -3.77
CA ILE A 78 -11.05 -16.37 -4.29
C ILE A 78 -12.33 -16.61 -5.06
N ASP A 79 -12.26 -16.45 -6.38
CA ASP A 79 -13.34 -16.88 -7.26
C ASP A 79 -13.14 -18.39 -7.56
N PRO A 80 -14.05 -19.27 -7.08
CA PRO A 80 -13.95 -20.70 -7.33
C PRO A 80 -14.03 -21.05 -8.82
N SER A 81 -14.57 -20.16 -9.66
CA SER A 81 -14.64 -20.33 -11.11
C SER A 81 -13.35 -19.92 -11.84
N LEU A 82 -12.45 -19.18 -11.18
CA LEU A 82 -11.12 -18.80 -11.71
C LEU A 82 -10.02 -19.82 -11.34
N GLY A 83 -10.36 -20.92 -10.65
CA GLY A 83 -9.41 -21.99 -10.32
C GLY A 83 -8.37 -21.60 -9.26
N VAL A 84 -8.56 -20.50 -8.54
CA VAL A 84 -7.69 -20.08 -7.45
C VAL A 84 -8.18 -20.72 -6.14
N ILE A 85 -7.25 -21.30 -5.39
CA ILE A 85 -7.48 -22.20 -4.25
C ILE A 85 -8.21 -21.47 -3.11
N SER A 86 -9.22 -22.16 -2.59
CA SER A 86 -10.00 -21.86 -1.38
C SER A 86 -9.12 -21.70 -0.14
N ASP A 87 -9.39 -20.62 0.61
CA ASP A 87 -8.85 -20.26 1.92
C ASP A 87 -7.34 -19.93 1.96
N PRO A 88 -6.97 -18.64 2.08
CA PRO A 88 -5.56 -18.23 2.19
C PRO A 88 -4.89 -18.70 3.48
N TYR A 89 -5.65 -19.06 4.52
CA TYR A 89 -5.16 -19.55 5.80
C TYR A 89 -5.10 -21.09 5.89
N SER A 90 -5.56 -21.79 4.85
CA SER A 90 -5.49 -23.25 4.75
C SER A 90 -4.07 -23.75 5.00
N GLU A 91 -3.91 -24.77 5.84
CA GLU A 91 -2.63 -25.43 6.10
C GLU A 91 -1.97 -25.99 4.83
N ASN A 92 -2.75 -26.19 3.76
CA ASN A 92 -2.28 -26.71 2.47
C ASN A 92 -2.07 -25.63 1.41
N ASN A 93 -2.00 -24.34 1.78
CA ASN A 93 -1.72 -23.26 0.84
C ASN A 93 -0.23 -23.26 0.43
N PRO A 94 0.12 -23.48 -0.86
CA PRO A 94 1.50 -23.51 -1.34
C PRO A 94 2.20 -22.14 -1.31
N TYR A 95 1.47 -21.06 -1.00
CA TYR A 95 1.98 -19.70 -0.85
C TYR A 95 2.00 -19.21 0.61
N LYS A 96 1.82 -20.12 1.58
CA LYS A 96 2.03 -19.83 3.00
C LYS A 96 3.54 -19.65 3.22
N LEU A 97 3.97 -18.46 3.69
CA LEU A 97 5.37 -18.15 4.02
C LEU A 97 5.88 -19.06 5.15
#